data_AF-A0A645EMF3-F1
#
_entry.id   AF-A0A645EMF3-F1
#
_cell.length_a   1.000
_cell.length_b   1.000
_cell.length_c   1.000
_cell.angle_alpha   90.00
_cell.angle_beta   90.00
_cell.angle_gamma   90.00
#
_symmetry.space_group_name_H-M   'P 1'
#
loop_
_entity.id
_entity.type
_entity.pdbx_description
1 polymer ?
#
loop_
_entity_poly.entity_id
_entity_poly.type
_entity_poly.pdbx_seq_one_letter_code
_entity_poly.pdbx_strand_id
1 'polypeptide(L)'
;MDNPNKTDNKDLEESLSQPDEENVDKDETSETHYTGVFLSIGAGLGVAYGIMFDNLAIGISLGTALGLVIGAVIESSKKKK
;
A
#
# COMPACT_ATOMS: atom_id res chain seq x y z
N MET A 1 -16.54 -49.42 -6.13
CA MET A 1 -16.17 -48.73 -4.89
C MET A 1 -15.62 -47.36 -5.28
N ASP A 2 -16.58 -46.45 -5.45
CA ASP A 2 -16.58 -45.04 -5.06
C ASP A 2 -15.45 -44.08 -5.51
N ASN A 3 -15.91 -43.24 -6.44
CA ASN A 3 -15.50 -41.93 -6.93
C ASN A 3 -14.80 -40.97 -5.92
N PRO A 4 -14.02 -39.99 -6.40
CA PRO A 4 -13.18 -39.09 -5.62
C PRO A 4 -13.97 -37.89 -5.09
N ASN A 5 -13.83 -37.61 -3.79
CA ASN A 5 -14.07 -36.28 -3.22
C ASN A 5 -13.60 -36.22 -1.77
N LYS A 6 -12.56 -35.42 -1.53
CA LYS A 6 -12.51 -34.57 -0.34
C LYS A 6 -11.71 -33.31 -0.67
N THR A 7 -12.23 -32.56 -1.63
CA THR A 7 -12.28 -31.09 -1.45
C THR A 7 -13.20 -30.84 -0.27
N ASP A 8 -12.81 -29.89 0.58
CA ASP A 8 -13.47 -29.28 1.76
C ASP A 8 -12.34 -29.21 2.82
N ASN A 9 -11.55 -28.14 2.90
CA ASN A 9 -12.01 -26.77 3.09
C ASN A 9 -11.04 -25.79 2.40
N LYS A 10 -11.54 -25.16 1.35
CA LYS A 10 -11.18 -23.79 0.97
C LYS A 10 -11.70 -22.88 2.09
N ASP A 11 -11.03 -21.75 2.26
CA ASP A 11 -11.43 -20.61 3.10
C ASP A 11 -11.11 -20.82 4.60
N LEU A 12 -10.62 -19.78 5.28
CA LEU A 12 -10.14 -19.75 6.69
C LEU A 12 -8.69 -20.30 6.85
N GLU A 13 -7.57 -19.59 6.68
CA GLU A 13 -7.25 -18.20 6.93
C GLU A 13 -6.51 -17.60 5.73
N GLU A 14 -7.23 -16.66 5.12
CA GLU A 14 -6.80 -15.53 4.34
C GLU A 14 -5.35 -15.07 4.57
N SER A 15 -4.51 -15.31 3.55
CA SER A 15 -3.70 -14.31 2.88
C SER A 15 -3.38 -13.03 3.66
N LEU A 16 -2.61 -13.15 4.75
CA LEU A 16 -1.81 -12.02 5.22
C LEU A 16 -0.57 -11.95 4.33
N SER A 17 -0.90 -11.50 3.12
CA SER A 17 -0.06 -11.04 2.03
C SER A 17 1.22 -10.46 2.59
N GLN A 18 2.33 -11.06 2.17
CA GLN A 18 3.60 -10.40 2.07
C GLN A 18 3.32 -9.00 1.49
N PRO A 19 3.49 -7.90 2.24
CA PRO A 19 3.64 -6.62 1.57
C PRO A 19 5.06 -6.71 1.02
N ASP A 20 5.10 -7.11 -0.25
CA ASP A 20 6.26 -7.02 -1.12
C ASP A 20 7.00 -5.73 -0.77
N GLU A 21 8.24 -5.89 -0.31
CA GLU A 21 9.15 -4.78 -0.11
C GLU A 21 9.14 -3.96 -1.41
N GLU A 22 8.45 -2.81 -1.37
CA GLU A 22 8.51 -1.81 -2.42
C GLU A 22 9.99 -1.48 -2.55
N ASN A 23 10.60 -1.97 -3.64
CA ASN A 23 11.96 -1.67 -4.01
C ASN A 23 12.01 -0.16 -4.25
N VAL A 24 12.39 0.60 -3.21
CA VAL A 24 12.62 2.03 -3.32
C VAL A 24 13.94 2.19 -4.06
N ASP A 25 13.85 2.03 -5.39
CA ASP A 25 14.86 2.44 -6.35
C ASP A 25 15.09 3.94 -6.13
N LYS A 26 16.15 4.23 -5.37
CA LYS A 26 16.72 5.56 -5.25
C LYS A 26 17.40 5.89 -6.58
N ASP A 27 16.64 6.43 -7.52
CA ASP A 27 17.25 6.99 -8.72
C ASP A 27 17.56 8.48 -8.50
N GLU A 28 18.86 8.75 -8.54
CA GLU A 28 19.50 10.01 -8.25
C GLU A 28 19.41 10.94 -9.47
N THR A 29 18.30 11.63 -9.69
CA THR A 29 18.27 12.81 -10.57
C THR A 29 17.29 13.87 -10.09
N SER A 30 17.63 15.12 -10.36
CA SER A 30 17.17 16.35 -9.73
C SER A 30 15.73 16.81 -10.04
N GLU A 31 14.76 15.91 -10.06
CA GLU A 31 13.34 16.25 -10.19
C GLU A 31 12.58 15.85 -8.91
N THR A 32 12.09 16.84 -8.17
CA THR A 32 11.28 16.59 -6.96
C THR A 32 9.95 15.97 -7.36
N HIS A 33 9.90 14.63 -7.33
CA HIS A 33 8.66 13.88 -7.50
C HIS A 33 7.83 13.97 -6.23
N TYR A 34 6.74 14.72 -6.31
CA TYR A 34 5.83 14.93 -5.17
C TYR A 34 5.18 13.62 -4.77
N THR A 35 4.96 12.71 -5.71
CA THR A 35 4.39 11.38 -5.45
C THR A 35 5.19 10.60 -4.39
N GLY A 36 6.52 10.57 -4.47
CA GLY A 36 7.35 9.85 -3.48
C GLY A 36 7.34 10.51 -2.09
N VAL A 37 7.27 11.85 -2.05
CA VAL A 37 7.18 12.61 -0.79
C VAL A 37 5.84 12.35 -0.09
N PHE A 38 4.72 12.42 -0.82
CA PHE A 38 3.41 12.17 -0.25
C PHE A 38 3.18 10.69 0.09
N LEU A 39 3.80 9.77 -0.64
CA LEU A 39 3.77 8.34 -0.33
C LEU A 39 4.44 8.03 1.01
N SER A 40 5.66 8.55 1.23
CA SER A 40 6.40 8.34 2.48
C SER A 40 5.71 8.99 3.69
N ILE A 41 5.13 10.18 3.52
CA ILE A 41 4.28 10.82 4.54
C ILE A 41 3.02 9.99 4.81
N GLY A 42 2.33 9.55 3.76
CA GLY A 42 1.13 8.73 3.84
C GLY A 42 1.38 7.39 4.54
N ALA A 43 2.50 6.72 4.23
CA ALA A 43 2.90 5.47 4.87
C ALA A 43 3.17 5.67 6.37
N GLY A 44 3.91 6.71 6.76
CA GLY A 44 4.18 7.01 8.17
C GLY A 44 2.92 7.31 8.97
N LEU A 45 2.00 8.11 8.40
CA LEU A 45 0.70 8.37 9.00
C LEU A 45 -0.17 7.11 9.05
N GLY A 46 -0.12 6.29 8.01
CA GLY A 46 -0.83 5.01 7.94
C GLY A 46 -0.43 4.05 9.04
N VAL A 47 0.87 3.92 9.32
CA VAL A 47 1.36 3.11 10.45
C VAL A 47 0.85 3.67 11.79
N ALA A 48 0.91 5.00 11.98
CA ALA A 48 0.41 5.61 13.21
C ALA A 48 -1.09 5.37 13.43
N TYR A 49 -1.91 5.52 12.38
CA TYR A 49 -3.34 5.19 12.43
C TYR A 49 -3.59 3.70 12.59
N GLY A 50 -2.78 2.84 11.98
CA GLY A 50 -2.88 1.40 12.10
C GLY A 50 -2.67 0.92 13.53
N ILE A 51 -1.69 1.50 14.23
CA ILE A 51 -1.48 1.25 15.66
C ILE A 51 -2.66 1.76 16.49
N MET A 52 -3.22 2.93 16.15
CA MET A 52 -4.38 3.50 16.86
C MET A 52 -5.63 2.61 16.78
N PHE A 53 -5.82 1.90 15.67
CA PHE A 53 -6.97 1.02 15.44
C PHE A 53 -6.69 -0.45 15.76
N ASP A 54 -5.52 -0.79 16.33
CA ASP A 54 -5.04 -2.17 16.48
C ASP A 54 -5.11 -2.99 15.17
N ASN A 55 -5.11 -2.29 14.03
CA ASN A 55 -5.23 -2.88 12.70
C ASN A 55 -4.28 -2.17 11.73
N LEU A 56 -3.07 -2.70 11.69
CA LEU A 56 -2.00 -2.17 10.86
C LEU A 56 -2.32 -2.26 9.36
N ALA A 57 -3.07 -3.29 8.94
CA ALA A 57 -3.45 -3.47 7.55
C ALA A 57 -4.37 -2.32 7.06
N ILE A 58 -5.35 -1.92 7.87
CA ILE A 58 -6.22 -0.78 7.57
C ILE A 58 -5.41 0.53 7.55
N GLY A 59 -4.52 0.70 8.54
CA GLY A 59 -3.67 1.90 8.61
C GLY A 59 -2.77 2.09 7.39
N ILE A 60 -2.00 1.06 7.03
CA ILE A 60 -1.06 1.11 5.91
C ILE A 60 -1.81 1.26 4.58
N SER A 61 -2.89 0.50 4.36
CA SER A 61 -3.67 0.60 3.12
C SER A 61 -4.29 1.98 2.94
N LEU A 62 -4.85 2.56 4.01
CA LEU A 62 -5.44 3.90 3.97
C LEU A 62 -4.36 4.98 3.79
N GLY A 63 -3.26 4.90 4.55
CA GLY A 63 -2.18 5.86 4.49
C GLY A 63 -1.48 5.90 3.14
N THR A 64 -1.15 4.73 2.58
CA THR A 64 -0.53 4.62 1.24
C THR A 64 -1.49 5.06 0.14
N ALA A 65 -2.77 4.67 0.19
CA ALA A 65 -3.78 5.10 -0.78
C ALA A 65 -3.94 6.64 -0.79
N LEU A 66 -4.04 7.26 0.39
CA LEU A 66 -4.14 8.72 0.51
C LEU A 66 -2.86 9.41 0.03
N GLY A 67 -1.69 8.93 0.45
CA GLY A 67 -0.40 9.46 0.01
C GLY A 67 -0.20 9.41 -1.50
N LEU A 68 -0.53 8.27 -2.12
CA LEU A 68 -0.46 8.09 -3.58
C LEU A 68 -1.43 9.02 -4.32
N VAL A 69 -2.70 9.07 -3.91
CA VAL A 69 -3.71 9.89 -4.59
C VAL A 69 -3.33 11.37 -4.51
N ILE A 70 -2.95 11.87 -3.33
CA ILE A 70 -2.56 13.26 -3.13
C ILE A 70 -1.30 13.58 -3.94
N GLY A 71 -0.30 12.70 -3.87
CA GLY A 71 0.95 12.82 -4.62
C GLY A 71 0.73 12.87 -6.13
N ALA A 72 -0.06 11.94 -6.66
CA ALA A 72 -0.38 11.85 -8.09
C ALA A 72 -1.18 13.06 -8.59
N VAL A 73 -2.15 13.56 -7.81
CA VAL A 73 -2.94 14.75 -8.17
C VAL A 73 -2.05 16.00 -8.21
N ILE A 74 -1.16 16.18 -7.24
CA ILE A 74 -0.25 17.33 -7.18
C ILE A 74 0.78 17.25 -8.32
N GLU A 75 1.35 16.08 -8.56
CA GLU A 75 2.28 15.82 -9.66
C GLU A 75 1.62 16.10 -11.01
N SER A 76 0.41 15.59 -11.23
CA SER A 76 -0.36 15.83 -12.45
C SER A 76 -0.74 17.30 -12.62
N SER A 77 -0.98 18.02 -11.53
CA SER A 77 -1.26 19.47 -11.57
C SER A 77 -0.01 20.27 -11.92
N LYS A 78 1.16 19.83 -11.47
CA LYS A 78 2.44 20.49 -11.71
C LYS A 78 2.96 20.25 -13.13
N LYS A 79 2.72 19.06 -13.72
CA LYS A 79 3.05 18.76 -15.12
C LYS A 79 2.22 19.55 -16.14
N LYS A 80 1.06 20.11 -15.74
CA LYS A 80 0.14 20.83 -16.64
C LYS A 80 0.43 22.34 -16.75
N LYS A 81 1.44 22.84 -16.03
CA LYS A 81 1.75 24.27 -15.91
C LYS A 81 3.15 24.56 -16.45
#